data_AF-A0A8B8NDH7-F1
#
_entry.id   AF-A0A8B8NDH7-F1
#
_cell.length_a   1.000
_cell.length_b   1.000
_cell.length_c   1.000
_cell.angle_alpha   90.00
_cell.angle_beta   90.00
_cell.angle_gamma   90.00
#
_symmetry.space_group_name_H-M   'P 1'
#
loop_
_entity.id
_entity.type
_entity.pdbx_description
1 polymer ?
#
loop_
_entity_poly.entity_id
_entity_poly.type
_entity_poly.pdbx_seq_one_letter_code
_entity_poly.pdbx_strand_id
1 'polypeptide(L)'
;VKKRVREKYREQYDYESLSNLLGMDKHSSSASASHSGVHSGWFLLDVDWRYQLWKAGVTLTDQSFQYQLLYLIFSLAGHFNYFFFAAHLLDVAVCFKNLRTILQSVTHNGRQLVLTVMLLTIVVYIYTVIAFNFFRKFYVQGDDQPDQKCHSMMTCFVYHLYQGVRAGGGIGDVIDAPDGDEYEVWRIVFDITFFFFVVVILLAIIQGLIIDAFGELRDQLLTVASDMESNCFICGIGKDVLDKVPRGFDTHVQKEHNLANYMFFLMHLINKPDTDYTGQETYVWELYQRRCWDFFPVGECFRTQSEEEAGAKPAKD
;
A
#
# COMPACT_ATOMS: atom_id res chain seq x y z
N VAL A 1 29.07 5.68 -10.83
CA VAL A 1 28.07 6.78 -10.85
C VAL A 1 28.69 8.15 -10.63
N LYS A 2 29.38 8.44 -9.50
CA LYS A 2 30.00 9.76 -9.23
C LYS A 2 30.80 10.35 -10.41
N LYS A 3 31.70 9.57 -11.02
CA LYS A 3 32.47 9.99 -12.22
C LYS A 3 31.58 10.32 -13.42
N ARG A 4 30.52 9.55 -13.67
CA ARG A 4 29.57 9.76 -14.79
C ARG A 4 28.71 11.01 -14.58
N VAL A 5 28.26 11.27 -13.35
CA VAL A 5 27.53 12.50 -13.00
C VAL A 5 28.44 13.71 -13.25
N ARG A 6 29.68 13.64 -12.78
CA ARG A 6 30.67 14.69 -13.01
C ARG A 6 30.90 14.96 -14.49
N GLU A 7 31.02 13.92 -15.31
CA GLU A 7 31.22 14.03 -16.76
C GLU A 7 29.99 14.60 -17.48
N LYS A 8 28.79 14.13 -17.13
CA LYS A 8 27.53 14.57 -17.74
C LYS A 8 27.22 16.05 -17.49
N TYR A 9 27.55 16.56 -16.31
CA TYR A 9 27.21 17.92 -15.87
C TYR A 9 28.39 18.90 -15.90
N ARG A 10 29.54 18.50 -16.46
CA ARG A 10 30.79 19.29 -16.48
C ARG A 10 30.68 20.64 -17.18
N GLU A 11 29.76 20.77 -18.14
CA GLU A 11 29.58 21.98 -18.95
C GLU A 11 28.57 22.96 -18.32
N GLN A 12 27.74 22.48 -17.39
CA GLN A 12 26.68 23.27 -16.74
C GLN A 12 27.08 23.78 -15.36
N TYR A 13 27.97 23.07 -14.67
CA TYR A 13 28.35 23.37 -13.30
C TYR A 13 29.87 23.34 -13.12
N ASP A 14 30.34 24.14 -12.17
CA ASP A 14 31.76 24.20 -11.81
C ASP A 14 32.28 22.86 -11.24
N TYR A 15 33.52 22.53 -11.62
CA TYR A 15 34.15 21.23 -11.36
C TYR A 15 34.39 21.00 -9.85
N GLU A 16 34.83 22.02 -9.13
CA GLU A 16 35.13 21.93 -7.70
C GLU A 16 33.84 21.80 -6.89
N SER A 17 32.85 22.62 -7.21
CA SER A 17 31.52 22.58 -6.60
C SER A 17 30.87 21.20 -6.72
N LEU A 18 30.92 20.60 -7.92
CA LEU A 18 30.34 19.27 -8.17
C LEU A 18 31.13 18.15 -7.48
N SER A 19 32.46 18.27 -7.40
CA SER A 19 33.32 17.28 -6.72
C SER A 19 33.11 17.29 -5.21
N ASN A 20 32.98 18.47 -4.60
CA ASN A 20 32.71 18.63 -3.17
C ASN A 20 31.31 18.07 -2.80
N LEU A 21 30.28 18.38 -3.61
CA LEU A 21 28.92 17.87 -3.39
C LEU A 21 28.87 16.33 -3.44
N LEU A 22 29.60 15.72 -4.38
CA LEU A 22 29.67 14.26 -4.52
C LEU A 22 30.58 13.61 -3.47
N GLY A 23 31.22 14.39 -2.60
CA GLY A 23 32.23 13.92 -1.64
C GLY A 23 33.37 13.19 -2.35
N MET A 24 33.89 13.78 -3.43
CA MET A 24 35.04 13.27 -4.20
C MET A 24 36.37 13.90 -3.78
N ASP A 25 36.43 14.48 -2.58
CA ASP A 25 37.56 15.25 -2.09
C ASP A 25 38.88 14.44 -2.11
N LYS A 26 39.99 15.16 -2.37
CA LYS A 26 41.35 14.61 -2.55
C LYS A 26 41.88 13.79 -1.34
N HIS A 27 41.18 13.80 -0.21
CA HIS A 27 41.57 13.09 1.01
C HIS A 27 41.44 11.56 0.91
N SER A 28 40.68 11.03 -0.06
CA SER A 28 40.63 9.59 -0.32
C SER A 28 41.77 9.07 -1.21
N SER A 29 42.48 9.97 -1.91
CA SER A 29 43.62 9.62 -2.77
C SER A 29 44.96 9.55 -2.02
N SER A 30 45.04 10.10 -0.81
CA SER A 30 46.25 10.05 0.05
C SER A 30 46.22 8.94 1.12
N ALA A 31 45.09 8.24 1.30
CA ALA A 31 44.95 7.16 2.29
C ALA A 31 45.25 5.75 1.75
N SER A 32 45.45 5.58 0.44
CA SER A 32 45.75 4.27 -0.17
C SER A 32 47.24 3.91 -0.23
N ALA A 33 48.09 4.60 0.55
CA ALA A 33 49.52 4.32 0.64
C ALA A 33 49.97 4.21 2.09
N SER A 34 49.45 3.25 2.86
CA SER A 34 50.20 2.55 3.91
C SER A 34 49.31 1.60 4.72
N HIS A 35 49.94 0.51 5.16
CA HIS A 35 49.45 -0.51 6.11
C HIS A 35 48.61 -1.68 5.55
N SER A 36 49.32 -2.55 4.83
CA SER A 36 49.20 -3.99 5.00
C SER A 36 49.53 -4.38 6.46
N GLY A 37 48.52 -4.69 7.25
CA GLY A 37 48.69 -5.16 8.62
C GLY A 37 47.34 -5.36 9.31
N VAL A 38 46.81 -6.57 9.21
CA VAL A 38 45.52 -6.96 9.81
C VAL A 38 45.67 -7.00 11.33
N HIS A 39 45.42 -5.87 12.00
CA HIS A 39 45.09 -5.85 13.43
C HIS A 39 43.57 -5.76 13.59
N SER A 40 42.96 -6.88 13.97
CA SER A 40 41.52 -7.13 14.05
C SER A 40 40.71 -6.23 15.01
N GLY A 41 41.36 -5.32 15.75
CA GLY A 41 40.70 -4.45 16.73
C GLY A 41 40.50 -2.98 16.32
N TRP A 42 41.26 -2.46 15.35
CA TRP A 42 41.22 -1.03 14.95
C TRP A 42 40.38 -0.73 13.70
N PHE A 43 39.84 -1.77 13.04
CA PHE A 43 38.97 -1.61 11.86
C PHE A 43 37.62 -0.95 12.17
N LEU A 44 37.15 -0.95 13.42
CA LEU A 44 35.85 -0.36 13.79
C LEU A 44 35.86 1.18 13.79
N LEU A 45 37.03 1.81 13.90
CA LEU A 45 37.17 3.27 13.93
C LEU A 45 37.29 3.90 12.53
N ASP A 46 37.60 3.12 11.50
CA ASP A 46 37.72 3.59 10.11
C ASP A 46 36.41 3.42 9.31
N VAL A 47 35.28 3.38 10.01
CA VAL A 47 33.94 3.21 9.40
C VAL A 47 33.32 4.57 9.12
N ASP A 48 32.78 4.75 7.90
CA ASP A 48 31.99 5.94 7.54
C ASP A 48 30.67 6.00 8.33
N TRP A 49 30.70 6.68 9.47
CA TRP A 49 29.55 6.79 10.37
C TRP A 49 28.36 7.51 9.73
N ARG A 50 28.59 8.43 8.79
CA ARG A 50 27.52 9.15 8.08
C ARG A 50 26.74 8.18 7.21
N TYR A 51 27.44 7.30 6.50
CA TYR A 51 26.81 6.25 5.71
C TYR A 51 26.07 5.24 6.58
N GLN A 52 26.63 4.84 7.73
CA GLN A 52 25.94 3.91 8.64
C GLN A 52 24.69 4.53 9.25
N LEU A 53 24.71 5.81 9.63
CA LEU A 53 23.52 6.50 10.14
C LEU A 53 22.44 6.61 9.06
N TRP A 54 22.80 6.95 7.82
CA TRP A 54 21.87 6.97 6.70
C TRP A 54 21.26 5.58 6.45
N LYS A 55 22.10 4.54 6.42
CA LYS A 55 21.64 3.15 6.26
C LYS A 55 20.71 2.73 7.38
N ALA A 56 21.04 3.05 8.63
CA ALA A 56 20.17 2.77 9.77
C ALA A 56 18.81 3.48 9.64
N GLY A 57 18.79 4.74 9.19
CA GLY A 57 17.55 5.46 8.89
C GLY A 57 16.71 4.77 7.82
N VAL A 58 17.32 4.30 6.73
CA VAL A 58 16.62 3.53 5.70
C VAL A 58 16.08 2.21 6.25
N THR A 59 16.86 1.47 7.03
CA THR A 59 16.39 0.22 7.65
C THR A 59 15.26 0.44 8.64
N LEU A 60 15.31 1.50 9.45
CA LEU A 60 14.26 1.84 10.43
C LEU A 60 12.96 2.31 9.78
N THR A 61 13.01 2.80 8.54
CA THR A 61 11.80 3.24 7.79
C THR A 61 11.17 2.11 6.98
N ASP A 62 11.83 0.96 6.84
CA ASP A 62 11.27 -0.20 6.16
C ASP A 62 10.11 -0.81 6.97
N GLN A 63 8.95 -0.96 6.32
CA GLN A 63 7.73 -1.47 6.97
C GLN A 63 7.89 -2.89 7.51
N SER A 64 8.64 -3.75 6.80
CA SER A 64 8.87 -5.14 7.21
C SER A 64 9.77 -5.19 8.43
N PHE A 65 10.82 -4.36 8.45
CA PHE A 65 11.69 -4.21 9.62
C PHE A 65 10.93 -3.67 10.83
N GLN A 66 10.11 -2.64 10.66
CA GLN A 66 9.28 -2.08 11.73
C GLN A 66 8.35 -3.13 12.34
N TYR A 67 7.73 -3.97 11.50
CA TYR A 67 6.90 -5.08 11.97
C TYR A 67 7.70 -6.09 12.81
N GLN A 68 8.87 -6.52 12.35
CA GLN A 68 9.74 -7.43 13.08
C GLN A 68 10.29 -6.81 14.38
N LEU A 69 10.62 -5.52 14.36
CA LEU A 69 11.06 -4.77 15.54
C LEU A 69 9.93 -4.71 16.58
N LEU A 70 8.70 -4.42 16.17
CA LEU A 70 7.54 -4.43 17.07
C LEU A 70 7.29 -5.82 17.66
N TYR A 71 7.44 -6.87 16.86
CA TYR A 71 7.33 -8.26 17.31
C TYR A 71 8.39 -8.57 18.39
N LEU A 72 9.64 -8.16 18.18
CA LEU A 72 10.71 -8.30 19.18
C LEU A 72 10.43 -7.49 20.46
N ILE A 73 9.93 -6.26 20.32
CA ILE A 73 9.54 -5.42 21.46
C ILE A 73 8.45 -6.12 22.29
N PHE A 74 7.43 -6.69 21.65
CA PHE A 74 6.40 -7.45 22.36
C PHE A 74 6.96 -8.71 23.02
N SER A 75 7.94 -9.40 22.43
CA SER A 75 8.61 -10.55 23.05
C SER A 75 9.35 -10.15 24.32
N LEU A 76 10.10 -9.05 24.29
CA LEU A 76 10.80 -8.51 25.47
C LEU A 76 9.80 -8.02 26.53
N ALA A 77 8.73 -7.34 26.11
CA ALA A 77 7.64 -6.89 26.99
C ALA A 77 6.90 -8.08 27.65
N GLY A 78 6.80 -9.21 26.94
CA GLY A 78 6.23 -10.47 27.43
C GLY A 78 6.90 -11.00 28.70
N HIS A 79 8.20 -10.72 28.86
CA HIS A 79 8.93 -11.09 30.07
C HIS A 79 8.49 -10.27 31.30
N PHE A 80 8.03 -9.02 31.10
CA PHE A 80 7.46 -8.21 32.19
C PHE A 80 6.01 -8.56 32.47
N ASN A 81 5.20 -8.84 31.43
CA ASN A 81 3.82 -9.25 31.56
C ASN A 81 3.44 -10.27 30.46
N TYR A 82 2.99 -11.45 30.89
CA TYR A 82 2.62 -12.55 30.01
C TYR A 82 1.53 -12.20 28.97
N PHE A 83 0.71 -11.16 29.21
CA PHE A 83 -0.29 -10.70 28.25
C PHE A 83 0.29 -10.36 26.87
N PHE A 84 1.50 -9.82 26.80
CA PHE A 84 2.11 -9.44 25.51
C PHE A 84 2.46 -10.64 24.63
N PHE A 85 2.57 -11.86 25.18
CA PHE A 85 2.69 -13.06 24.37
C PHE A 85 1.42 -13.34 23.54
N ALA A 86 0.23 -12.95 24.02
CA ALA A 86 -1.00 -13.11 23.26
C ALA A 86 -1.01 -12.25 21.97
N ALA A 87 -0.35 -11.09 21.97
CA ALA A 87 -0.25 -10.24 20.79
C ALA A 87 0.49 -10.90 19.63
N HIS A 88 1.38 -11.85 19.90
CA HIS A 88 2.12 -12.58 18.86
C HIS A 88 1.21 -13.46 18.02
N LEU A 89 0.06 -13.88 18.57
CA LEU A 89 -0.92 -14.67 17.83
C LEU A 89 -1.56 -13.91 16.66
N LEU A 90 -1.56 -12.57 16.70
CA LEU A 90 -2.05 -11.74 15.59
C LEU A 90 -1.22 -11.91 14.31
N ASP A 91 0.03 -12.38 14.41
CA ASP A 91 0.90 -12.63 13.26
C ASP A 91 0.32 -13.67 12.29
N VAL A 92 -0.47 -14.61 12.81
CA VAL A 92 -1.23 -15.58 11.99
C VAL A 92 -2.05 -14.88 10.91
N ALA A 93 -2.68 -13.75 11.21
CA ALA A 93 -3.51 -13.02 10.26
C ALA A 93 -2.70 -12.41 9.10
N VAL A 94 -1.42 -12.09 9.31
CA VAL A 94 -0.53 -11.49 8.31
C VAL A 94 0.23 -12.58 7.53
N CYS A 95 0.50 -13.72 8.17
CA CYS A 95 1.23 -14.85 7.59
C CYS A 95 0.46 -15.51 6.42
N PHE A 96 -0.85 -15.65 6.54
CA PHE A 96 -1.67 -16.28 5.50
C PHE A 96 -2.14 -15.27 4.45
N LYS A 97 -1.88 -15.57 3.16
CA LYS A 97 -2.25 -14.72 2.01
C LYS A 97 -3.74 -14.34 1.99
N ASN A 98 -4.62 -15.31 2.29
CA ASN A 98 -6.07 -15.07 2.28
C ASN A 98 -6.49 -14.10 3.40
N LEU A 99 -5.95 -14.27 4.61
CA LEU A 99 -6.24 -13.38 5.74
C LEU A 99 -5.64 -11.98 5.54
N ARG A 100 -4.45 -11.89 4.92
CA ARG A 100 -3.86 -10.60 4.52
C ARG A 100 -4.77 -9.83 3.58
N THR A 101 -5.43 -10.52 2.64
CA THR A 101 -6.38 -9.89 1.71
C THR A 101 -7.59 -9.31 2.45
N ILE A 102 -8.08 -10.00 3.50
CA ILE A 102 -9.14 -9.50 4.39
C ILE A 102 -8.69 -8.25 5.16
N LEU A 103 -7.46 -8.23 5.67
CA LEU A 103 -6.93 -7.04 6.34
C LEU A 103 -6.72 -5.88 5.35
N GLN A 104 -6.30 -6.19 4.13
CA GLN A 104 -6.07 -5.21 3.08
C GLN A 104 -7.38 -4.57 2.61
N SER A 105 -8.49 -5.30 2.52
CA SER A 105 -9.77 -4.71 2.12
C SER A 105 -10.26 -3.63 3.11
N VAL A 106 -10.09 -3.86 4.41
CA VAL A 106 -10.45 -2.86 5.43
C VAL A 106 -9.52 -1.65 5.39
N THR A 107 -8.22 -1.86 5.10
CA THR A 107 -7.23 -0.77 5.05
C THR A 107 -7.20 -0.02 3.72
N HIS A 108 -7.69 -0.61 2.62
CA HIS A 108 -7.73 -0.01 1.27
C HIS A 108 -8.45 1.33 1.27
N ASN A 109 -9.65 1.37 1.86
CA ASN A 109 -10.49 2.58 1.97
C ASN A 109 -10.35 3.25 3.34
N GLY A 110 -9.23 3.04 4.04
CA GLY A 110 -9.04 3.48 5.43
C GLY A 110 -9.25 4.98 5.66
N ARG A 111 -8.83 5.84 4.70
CA ARG A 111 -9.08 7.29 4.78
C ARG A 111 -10.58 7.61 4.77
N GLN A 112 -11.36 6.97 3.91
CA GLN A 112 -12.80 7.17 3.82
C GLN A 112 -13.50 6.65 5.08
N LEU A 113 -13.06 5.49 5.59
CA LEU A 113 -13.57 4.92 6.83
C LEU A 113 -13.37 5.87 8.02
N VAL A 114 -12.16 6.40 8.20
CA VAL A 114 -11.85 7.36 9.27
C VAL A 114 -12.69 8.64 9.15
N LEU A 115 -12.85 9.18 7.94
CA LEU A 115 -13.71 10.36 7.71
C LEU A 115 -15.18 10.08 8.02
N THR A 116 -15.66 8.87 7.71
CA THR A 116 -17.05 8.46 8.00
C THR A 116 -17.28 8.29 9.50
N VAL A 117 -16.33 7.70 10.22
CA VAL A 117 -16.38 7.59 11.70
C VAL A 117 -16.31 8.97 12.36
N MET A 118 -15.52 9.90 11.80
CA MET A 118 -15.50 11.30 12.25
C MET A 118 -16.87 11.96 12.06
N LEU A 119 -17.52 11.79 10.91
CA LEU A 119 -18.86 12.30 10.65
C LEU A 119 -19.89 11.72 11.64
N LEU A 120 -19.86 10.41 11.89
CA LEU A 120 -20.69 9.74 12.90
C LEU A 120 -20.51 10.38 14.27
N THR A 121 -19.27 10.62 14.68
CA THR A 121 -18.93 11.23 15.97
C THR A 121 -19.50 12.65 16.08
N ILE A 122 -19.42 13.46 15.01
CA ILE A 122 -19.98 14.82 14.96
C ILE A 122 -21.51 14.79 15.06
N VAL A 123 -22.17 13.91 14.31
CA VAL A 123 -23.63 13.78 14.34
C VAL A 123 -24.11 13.37 15.73
N VAL A 124 -23.48 12.36 16.34
CA VAL A 124 -23.79 11.92 17.71
C VAL A 124 -23.55 13.04 18.72
N TYR A 125 -22.51 13.85 18.54
CA TYR A 125 -22.25 15.00 19.40
C TYR A 125 -23.37 16.05 19.33
N ILE A 126 -23.89 16.35 18.13
CA ILE A 126 -25.03 17.27 17.96
C ILE A 126 -26.26 16.73 18.70
N TYR A 127 -26.60 15.46 18.52
CA TYR A 127 -27.70 14.82 19.27
C TYR A 127 -27.47 14.85 20.78
N THR A 128 -26.22 14.69 21.23
CA THR A 128 -25.86 14.80 22.65
C THR A 128 -26.11 16.21 23.19
N VAL A 129 -25.74 17.27 22.46
CA VAL A 129 -25.98 18.66 22.89
C VAL A 129 -27.48 18.93 23.02
N ILE A 130 -28.28 18.45 22.07
CA ILE A 130 -29.75 18.58 22.11
C ILE A 130 -30.31 17.83 23.33
N ALA A 131 -29.90 16.57 23.53
CA ALA A 131 -30.32 15.76 24.68
C ALA A 131 -29.94 16.39 26.02
N PHE A 132 -28.72 16.92 26.13
CA PHE A 132 -28.21 17.53 27.37
C PHE A 132 -28.93 18.82 27.74
N ASN A 133 -29.35 19.63 26.77
CA ASN A 133 -30.02 20.91 27.04
C ASN A 133 -31.53 20.74 27.24
N PHE A 134 -32.19 19.90 26.43
CA PHE A 134 -33.66 19.81 26.41
C PHE A 134 -34.21 18.56 27.09
N PHE A 135 -33.53 17.42 26.97
CA PHE A 135 -34.04 16.11 27.42
C PHE A 135 -33.33 15.57 28.66
N ARG A 136 -32.53 16.39 29.36
CA ARG A 136 -31.69 15.96 30.49
C ARG A 136 -32.45 15.19 31.58
N LYS A 137 -33.71 15.56 31.84
CA LYS A 137 -34.55 14.92 32.86
C LYS A 137 -34.74 13.42 32.64
N PHE A 138 -34.83 12.97 31.38
CA PHE A 138 -35.03 11.57 31.02
C PHE A 138 -33.78 10.70 31.19
N TYR A 139 -32.61 11.31 31.39
CA TYR A 139 -31.33 10.59 31.52
C TYR A 139 -30.83 10.48 32.96
N VAL A 140 -31.57 11.07 33.92
CA VAL A 140 -31.15 11.21 35.32
C VAL A 140 -32.18 10.60 36.28
N GLN A 141 -33.22 9.94 35.76
CA GLN A 141 -34.26 9.32 36.57
C GLN A 141 -33.87 7.92 37.03
N GLY A 142 -34.10 7.66 38.32
CA GLY A 142 -33.75 6.42 39.03
C GLY A 142 -34.00 6.61 40.51
N ASP A 143 -35.05 5.98 41.04
CA ASP A 143 -35.67 6.33 42.33
C ASP A 143 -34.83 6.01 43.58
N ASP A 144 -33.77 5.20 43.49
CA ASP A 144 -32.96 4.80 44.67
C ASP A 144 -31.44 4.92 44.51
N GLN A 145 -30.92 5.18 43.30
CA GLN A 145 -29.51 5.52 43.06
C GLN A 145 -29.43 6.51 41.89
N PRO A 146 -28.72 7.65 42.03
CA PRO A 146 -28.60 8.62 40.95
C PRO A 146 -27.82 8.00 39.80
N ASP A 147 -28.52 7.52 38.78
CA ASP A 147 -27.87 6.89 37.63
C ASP A 147 -27.33 7.99 36.73
N GLN A 148 -26.02 8.27 36.86
CA GLN A 148 -25.45 9.51 36.37
C GLN A 148 -25.15 9.51 34.86
N LYS A 149 -26.13 9.28 33.98
CA LYS A 149 -25.88 9.16 32.53
C LYS A 149 -25.56 10.51 31.86
N CYS A 150 -26.26 11.59 32.21
CA CYS A 150 -26.07 12.93 31.64
C CYS A 150 -25.95 14.06 32.69
N HIS A 151 -25.08 13.89 33.69
CA HIS A 151 -24.72 15.01 34.60
C HIS A 151 -23.68 15.95 34.02
N SER A 152 -22.70 15.40 33.31
CA SER A 152 -21.67 16.16 32.60
C SER A 152 -21.82 15.97 31.09
N MET A 153 -21.40 16.97 30.32
CA MET A 153 -21.46 16.91 28.86
C MET A 153 -20.64 15.72 28.31
N MET A 154 -19.47 15.44 28.90
CA MET A 154 -18.63 14.33 28.48
C MET A 154 -19.27 12.97 28.79
N THR A 155 -19.85 12.80 29.98
CA THR A 155 -20.53 11.55 30.36
C THR A 155 -21.71 11.27 29.44
N CYS A 156 -22.49 12.31 29.10
CA CYS A 156 -23.62 12.21 28.19
C CYS A 156 -23.17 11.84 26.77
N PHE A 157 -22.07 12.42 26.29
CA PHE A 157 -21.51 12.13 24.98
C PHE A 157 -21.00 10.68 24.88
N VAL A 158 -20.22 10.24 25.86
CA VAL A 158 -19.74 8.85 25.94
C VAL A 158 -20.91 7.87 26.02
N TYR A 159 -21.97 8.22 26.74
CA TYR A 159 -23.18 7.39 26.82
C TYR A 159 -23.88 7.24 25.45
N HIS A 160 -24.06 8.33 24.69
CA HIS A 160 -24.64 8.25 23.34
C HIS A 160 -23.74 7.49 22.36
N LEU A 161 -22.42 7.65 22.45
CA LEU A 161 -21.48 6.93 21.59
C LEU A 161 -21.44 5.43 21.92
N TYR A 162 -21.51 5.06 23.20
CA TYR A 162 -21.41 3.67 23.64
C TYR A 162 -22.74 2.90 23.56
N GLN A 163 -23.82 3.45 24.12
CA GLN A 163 -25.14 2.80 24.13
C GLN A 163 -25.95 3.16 22.88
N GLY A 164 -25.98 4.43 22.48
CA GLY A 164 -26.82 4.89 21.38
C GLY A 164 -26.44 4.30 20.02
N VAL A 165 -25.15 4.27 19.68
CA VAL A 165 -24.67 3.70 18.40
C VAL A 165 -24.70 2.16 18.41
N ARG A 166 -24.62 1.52 19.58
CA ARG A 166 -24.56 0.06 19.73
C ARG A 166 -25.93 -0.60 19.86
N ALA A 167 -26.92 0.11 20.41
CA ALA A 167 -28.28 -0.36 20.51
C ALA A 167 -28.92 -0.42 19.12
N GLY A 168 -29.45 -1.58 18.76
CA GLY A 168 -29.96 -1.85 17.42
C GLY A 168 -31.15 -0.98 17.00
N GLY A 169 -31.97 -0.51 17.96
CA GLY A 169 -33.08 0.44 17.73
C GLY A 169 -32.72 1.90 18.04
N GLY A 170 -31.44 2.20 18.32
CA GLY A 170 -30.98 3.54 18.67
C GLY A 170 -31.12 3.88 20.15
N ILE A 171 -31.08 5.17 20.48
CA ILE A 171 -30.99 5.65 21.86
C ILE A 171 -32.30 5.45 22.67
N GLY A 172 -33.44 5.33 21.99
CA GLY A 172 -34.75 5.09 22.60
C GLY A 172 -34.90 3.71 23.25
N ASP A 173 -34.08 2.73 22.89
CA ASP A 173 -34.11 1.38 23.50
C ASP A 173 -33.53 1.34 24.92
N VAL A 174 -32.75 2.34 25.30
CA VAL A 174 -31.94 2.33 26.55
C VAL A 174 -32.40 3.37 27.56
N ILE A 175 -33.31 4.26 27.15
CA ILE A 175 -33.83 5.35 27.98
C ILE A 175 -35.30 5.06 28.27
N ASP A 176 -35.78 5.56 29.40
CA ASP A 176 -37.17 5.42 29.81
C ASP A 176 -38.14 5.96 28.76
N ALA A 177 -39.34 5.39 28.75
CA ALA A 177 -40.39 5.75 27.83
C ALA A 177 -40.81 7.23 28.00
N PRO A 178 -41.17 7.92 26.90
CA PRO A 178 -41.54 9.33 26.93
C PRO A 178 -43.00 9.58 27.37
N ASP A 179 -43.72 8.56 27.83
CA ASP A 179 -45.17 8.61 28.03
C ASP A 179 -45.58 9.55 29.16
N GLY A 180 -46.50 10.48 28.85
CA GLY A 180 -47.11 11.35 29.85
C GLY A 180 -46.32 12.62 30.19
N ASP A 181 -45.28 12.97 29.42
CA ASP A 181 -44.52 14.22 29.58
C ASP A 181 -44.88 15.28 28.52
N GLU A 182 -44.74 16.57 28.87
CA GLU A 182 -45.02 17.69 27.96
C GLU A 182 -44.17 17.67 26.67
N TYR A 183 -43.00 17.02 26.68
CA TYR A 183 -42.10 16.90 25.54
C TYR A 183 -42.18 15.55 24.80
N GLU A 184 -43.20 14.73 25.06
CA GLU A 184 -43.37 13.39 24.48
C GLU A 184 -43.18 13.37 22.95
N VAL A 185 -43.89 14.24 22.23
CA VAL A 185 -43.82 14.31 20.75
C VAL A 185 -42.41 14.66 20.28
N TRP A 186 -41.76 15.63 20.92
CA TRP A 186 -40.39 16.04 20.57
C TRP A 186 -39.38 14.95 20.86
N ARG A 187 -39.61 14.16 21.91
CA ARG A 187 -38.76 13.04 22.28
C ARG A 187 -38.88 11.88 21.29
N ILE A 188 -40.09 11.53 20.87
CA ILE A 188 -40.32 10.51 19.83
C ILE A 188 -39.64 10.91 18.52
N VAL A 189 -39.76 12.18 18.10
CA VAL A 189 -39.08 12.69 16.89
C VAL A 189 -37.56 12.58 17.04
N PHE A 190 -37.02 12.93 18.21
CA PHE A 190 -35.58 12.80 18.49
C PHE A 190 -35.10 11.34 18.38
N ASP A 191 -35.82 10.38 18.98
CA ASP A 191 -35.42 8.97 18.95
C ASP A 191 -35.50 8.36 17.54
N ILE A 192 -36.56 8.66 16.78
CA ILE A 192 -36.74 8.18 15.40
C ILE A 192 -35.69 8.78 14.45
N THR A 193 -35.41 10.08 14.56
CA THR A 193 -34.38 10.73 13.73
C THR A 193 -32.98 10.22 14.06
N PHE A 194 -32.68 10.01 15.35
CA PHE A 194 -31.42 9.40 15.77
C PHE A 194 -31.26 7.99 15.17
N PHE A 195 -32.27 7.13 15.31
CA PHE A 195 -32.26 5.78 14.73
C PHE A 195 -32.05 5.80 13.21
N PHE A 196 -32.79 6.63 12.49
CA PHE A 196 -32.70 6.70 11.03
C PHE A 196 -31.33 7.19 10.54
N PHE A 197 -30.83 8.31 11.09
CA PHE A 197 -29.57 8.88 10.59
C PHE A 197 -28.33 8.11 11.07
N VAL A 198 -28.26 7.73 12.34
CA VAL A 198 -27.06 7.11 12.92
C VAL A 198 -27.03 5.61 12.63
N VAL A 199 -28.11 4.89 12.93
CA VAL A 199 -28.13 3.43 12.83
C VAL A 199 -28.41 2.98 11.41
N VAL A 200 -29.49 3.47 10.78
CA VAL A 200 -29.89 3.00 9.45
C VAL A 200 -28.96 3.51 8.36
N ILE A 201 -28.60 4.80 8.36
CA ILE A 201 -27.78 5.39 7.30
C ILE A 201 -26.28 5.24 7.59
N LEU A 202 -25.77 5.84 8.68
CA LEU A 202 -24.31 5.95 8.88
C LEU A 202 -23.62 4.61 9.13
N LEU A 203 -24.20 3.69 9.91
CA LEU A 203 -23.62 2.36 10.09
C LEU A 203 -23.71 1.52 8.80
N ALA A 204 -24.78 1.66 8.01
CA ALA A 204 -24.89 0.97 6.72
C ALA A 204 -23.84 1.47 5.72
N ILE A 205 -23.51 2.76 5.71
CA ILE A 205 -22.41 3.30 4.90
C ILE A 205 -21.08 2.67 5.31
N ILE A 206 -20.79 2.57 6.61
CA ILE A 206 -19.54 1.95 7.11
C ILE A 206 -19.43 0.49 6.65
N GLN A 207 -20.50 -0.29 6.77
CA GLN A 207 -20.54 -1.68 6.27
C GLN A 207 -20.42 -1.74 4.75
N GLY A 208 -21.11 -0.85 4.03
CA GLY A 208 -21.08 -0.74 2.58
C GLY A 208 -19.67 -0.46 2.05
N LEU A 209 -18.92 0.45 2.68
CA LEU A 209 -17.53 0.75 2.30
C LEU A 209 -16.60 -0.46 2.42
N ILE A 210 -16.84 -1.33 3.41
CA ILE A 210 -16.06 -2.57 3.59
C ILE A 210 -16.40 -3.56 2.48
N ILE A 211 -17.69 -3.75 2.18
CA ILE A 211 -18.16 -4.65 1.10
C ILE A 211 -17.63 -4.20 -0.26
N ASP A 212 -17.68 -2.90 -0.53
CA ASP A 212 -17.17 -2.29 -1.76
C ASP A 212 -15.67 -2.56 -1.94
N ALA A 213 -14.88 -2.34 -0.88
CA ALA A 213 -13.44 -2.63 -0.91
C ALA A 213 -13.16 -4.12 -1.19
N PHE A 214 -13.93 -5.05 -0.60
CA PHE A 214 -13.82 -6.47 -0.92
C PHE A 214 -14.15 -6.78 -2.38
N GLY A 215 -15.17 -6.11 -2.94
CA GLY A 215 -15.53 -6.20 -4.34
C GLY A 215 -14.39 -5.74 -5.25
N GLU A 216 -13.85 -4.55 -5.00
CA GLU A 216 -12.77 -3.95 -5.79
C GLU A 216 -11.50 -4.80 -5.79
N LEU A 217 -11.03 -5.27 -4.62
CA LEU A 217 -9.84 -6.11 -4.54
C LEU A 217 -10.01 -7.42 -5.33
N ARG A 218 -11.21 -7.99 -5.34
CA ARG A 218 -11.51 -9.19 -6.13
C ARG A 218 -11.47 -8.88 -7.61
N ASP A 219 -12.07 -7.77 -8.03
CA ASP A 219 -12.14 -7.40 -9.43
C ASP A 219 -10.76 -7.04 -10.00
N GLN A 220 -9.88 -6.43 -9.20
CA GLN A 220 -8.47 -6.22 -9.57
C GLN A 220 -7.73 -7.54 -9.83
N LEU A 221 -7.90 -8.55 -8.96
CA LEU A 221 -7.27 -9.86 -9.14
C LEU A 221 -7.80 -10.57 -10.39
N LEU A 222 -9.11 -10.49 -10.64
CA LEU A 222 -9.72 -11.06 -11.84
C LEU A 222 -9.26 -10.35 -13.11
N THR A 223 -9.10 -9.02 -13.06
CA THR A 223 -8.60 -8.22 -14.20
C THR A 223 -7.18 -8.61 -14.56
N VAL A 224 -6.28 -8.73 -13.58
CA VAL A 224 -4.88 -9.14 -13.82
C VAL A 224 -4.82 -10.55 -14.39
N ALA A 225 -5.61 -11.49 -13.87
CA ALA A 225 -5.65 -12.85 -14.41
C ALA A 225 -6.18 -12.88 -15.85
N SER A 226 -7.26 -12.16 -16.13
CA SER A 226 -7.85 -12.07 -17.46
C SER A 226 -6.90 -11.41 -18.47
N ASP A 227 -6.17 -10.37 -18.07
CA ASP A 227 -5.22 -9.68 -18.96
C ASP A 227 -4.06 -10.60 -19.34
N MET A 228 -3.51 -11.35 -18.37
CA MET A 228 -2.46 -12.34 -18.64
C MET A 228 -2.91 -13.50 -19.54
N GLU A 229 -4.20 -13.84 -19.55
CA GLU A 229 -4.77 -14.89 -20.40
C GLU A 229 -5.19 -14.39 -21.80
N SER A 230 -5.48 -13.10 -21.94
CA SER A 230 -6.03 -12.51 -23.16
C SER A 230 -5.02 -11.72 -23.97
N ASN A 231 -3.95 -11.19 -23.37
CA ASN A 231 -2.96 -10.37 -24.04
C ASN A 231 -1.54 -10.87 -23.75
N CYS A 232 -0.63 -10.72 -24.70
CA CYS A 232 0.79 -10.96 -24.44
C CYS A 232 1.37 -9.78 -23.64
N PHE A 233 1.99 -10.05 -22.49
CA PHE A 233 2.56 -9.00 -21.61
C PHE A 233 3.64 -8.13 -22.28
N ILE A 234 4.40 -8.66 -23.26
CA ILE A 234 5.52 -7.93 -23.87
C ILE A 234 5.06 -7.06 -25.04
N CYS A 235 4.32 -7.63 -26.00
CA CYS A 235 3.89 -6.91 -27.20
C CYS A 235 2.49 -6.31 -27.11
N GLY A 236 1.67 -6.72 -26.14
CA GLY A 236 0.29 -6.24 -25.98
C GLY A 236 -0.69 -6.78 -27.02
N ILE A 237 -0.27 -7.70 -27.90
CA ILE A 237 -1.16 -8.29 -28.91
C ILE A 237 -2.13 -9.26 -28.24
N GLY A 238 -3.40 -9.11 -28.58
CA GLY A 238 -4.48 -9.95 -28.09
C GLY A 238 -4.43 -11.39 -28.62
N LYS A 239 -4.95 -12.30 -27.81
CA LYS A 239 -5.09 -13.73 -28.09
C LYS A 239 -5.94 -13.98 -29.32
N ASP A 240 -6.94 -13.14 -29.58
CA ASP A 240 -7.80 -13.17 -30.76
C ASP A 240 -7.00 -13.07 -32.08
N VAL A 241 -5.98 -12.22 -32.12
CA VAL A 241 -5.08 -12.10 -33.29
C VAL A 241 -4.11 -13.28 -33.35
N LEU A 242 -3.65 -13.75 -32.18
CA LEU A 242 -2.63 -14.78 -32.09
C LEU A 242 -3.15 -16.20 -32.36
N ASP A 243 -4.40 -16.49 -32.00
CA ASP A 243 -5.05 -17.79 -32.16
C ASP A 243 -5.69 -18.03 -33.53
N LYS A 244 -5.39 -17.19 -34.54
CA LYS A 244 -5.66 -17.53 -35.96
C LYS A 244 -5.02 -18.88 -36.36
N VAL A 245 -3.95 -19.28 -35.67
CA VAL A 245 -3.28 -20.57 -35.78
C VAL A 245 -3.59 -21.39 -34.52
N PRO A 246 -3.81 -22.71 -34.61
CA PRO A 246 -4.12 -23.53 -33.44
C PRO A 246 -3.02 -23.45 -32.38
N ARG A 247 -3.39 -23.05 -31.16
CA ARG A 247 -2.47 -22.80 -30.02
C ARG A 247 -1.39 -21.75 -30.31
N GLY A 248 -1.73 -20.74 -31.12
CA GLY A 248 -0.83 -19.66 -31.49
C GLY A 248 -0.40 -18.83 -30.29
N PHE A 249 -1.34 -18.45 -29.42
CA PHE A 249 -1.05 -17.65 -28.22
C PHE A 249 -0.11 -18.36 -27.24
N ASP A 250 -0.40 -19.61 -26.89
CA ASP A 250 0.44 -20.39 -25.97
C ASP A 250 1.87 -20.55 -26.51
N THR A 251 2.00 -20.79 -27.82
CA THR A 251 3.30 -20.90 -28.47
C THR A 251 4.05 -19.57 -28.46
N HIS A 252 3.35 -18.47 -28.72
CA HIS A 252 3.91 -17.11 -28.70
C HIS A 252 4.46 -16.77 -27.31
N VAL A 253 3.69 -16.96 -26.24
CA VAL A 253 4.12 -16.66 -24.87
C VAL A 253 5.26 -17.58 -24.40
N GLN A 254 5.25 -18.86 -24.78
CA GLN A 254 6.27 -19.80 -24.30
C GLN A 254 7.58 -19.77 -25.07
N LYS A 255 7.54 -19.56 -26.40
CA LYS A 255 8.70 -19.67 -27.28
C LYS A 255 9.21 -18.32 -27.80
N GLU A 256 8.33 -17.38 -28.09
CA GLU A 256 8.71 -16.08 -28.68
C GLU A 256 8.92 -15.05 -27.57
N HIS A 257 7.86 -14.71 -26.82
CA HIS A 257 7.86 -13.70 -25.77
C HIS A 257 7.82 -14.30 -24.36
N ASN A 258 8.74 -15.22 -24.09
CA ASN A 258 8.90 -15.78 -22.76
C ASN A 258 9.55 -14.77 -21.82
N LEU A 259 8.83 -14.36 -20.78
CA LEU A 259 9.28 -13.36 -19.80
C LEU A 259 10.64 -13.71 -19.17
N ALA A 260 10.90 -15.00 -18.91
CA ALA A 260 12.15 -15.44 -18.29
C ALA A 260 13.35 -15.29 -19.23
N ASN A 261 13.16 -15.46 -20.54
CA ASN A 261 14.24 -15.36 -21.51
C ASN A 261 14.82 -13.94 -21.59
N TYR A 262 14.01 -12.90 -21.39
CA TYR A 262 14.49 -11.51 -21.31
C TYR A 262 15.45 -11.31 -20.13
N MET A 263 15.14 -11.90 -18.97
CA MET A 263 16.02 -11.85 -17.81
C MET A 263 17.33 -12.62 -18.05
N PHE A 264 17.24 -13.82 -18.64
CA PHE A 264 18.42 -14.62 -18.97
C PHE A 264 19.30 -13.94 -20.02
N PHE A 265 18.71 -13.29 -21.01
CA PHE A 265 19.44 -12.52 -22.01
C PHE A 265 20.21 -11.35 -21.39
N LEU A 266 19.60 -10.61 -20.47
CA LEU A 266 20.31 -9.54 -19.76
C LEU A 266 21.47 -10.08 -18.91
N MET A 267 21.26 -11.21 -18.22
CA MET A 267 22.33 -11.88 -17.46
C MET A 267 23.46 -12.38 -18.38
N HIS A 268 23.12 -12.85 -19.59
CA HIS A 268 24.10 -13.26 -20.60
C HIS A 268 24.98 -12.08 -21.04
N LEU A 269 24.37 -10.92 -21.35
CA LEU A 269 25.12 -9.71 -21.71
C LEU A 269 26.06 -9.25 -20.59
N ILE A 270 25.61 -9.28 -19.33
CA ILE A 270 26.43 -8.85 -18.18
C ILE A 270 27.68 -9.74 -17.98
N ASN A 271 27.55 -11.05 -18.23
CA ASN A 271 28.63 -12.01 -18.01
C ASN A 271 29.57 -12.19 -19.21
N LYS A 272 29.18 -11.68 -20.39
CA LYS A 272 29.95 -11.78 -21.62
C LYS A 272 30.88 -10.56 -21.75
N PRO A 273 32.14 -10.73 -22.17
CA PRO A 273 33.05 -9.60 -22.33
C PRO A 273 32.61 -8.69 -23.49
N ASP A 274 32.82 -7.38 -23.33
CA ASP A 274 32.36 -6.36 -24.27
C ASP A 274 32.92 -6.52 -25.70
N THR A 275 34.07 -7.20 -25.87
CA THR A 275 34.70 -7.45 -27.17
C THR A 275 34.00 -8.53 -28.00
N ASP A 276 33.23 -9.39 -27.35
CA ASP A 276 32.67 -10.60 -27.96
C ASP A 276 31.19 -10.41 -28.30
N TYR A 277 30.64 -9.21 -28.10
CA TYR A 277 29.27 -8.91 -28.47
C TYR A 277 29.07 -9.01 -29.98
N THR A 278 27.98 -9.66 -30.37
CA THR A 278 27.50 -9.61 -31.76
C THR A 278 26.91 -8.23 -32.05
N GLY A 279 26.72 -7.87 -33.33
CA GLY A 279 26.19 -6.55 -33.69
C GLY A 279 24.83 -6.23 -33.06
N GLN A 280 23.95 -7.22 -32.93
CA GLN A 280 22.64 -7.06 -32.27
C GLN A 280 22.77 -6.92 -30.75
N GLU A 281 23.68 -7.69 -30.13
CA GLU A 281 23.96 -7.60 -28.69
C GLU A 281 24.54 -6.21 -28.33
N THR A 282 25.48 -5.71 -29.13
CA THR A 282 26.05 -4.36 -28.96
C THR A 282 24.97 -3.30 -29.04
N TYR A 283 24.06 -3.40 -30.03
CA TYR A 283 22.95 -2.47 -30.17
C TYR A 283 22.05 -2.44 -28.91
N VAL A 284 21.65 -3.60 -28.40
CA VAL A 284 20.82 -3.66 -27.18
C VAL A 284 21.59 -3.19 -25.95
N TRP A 285 22.88 -3.52 -25.83
CA TRP A 285 23.73 -3.09 -24.72
C TRP A 285 23.89 -1.57 -24.67
N GLU A 286 24.08 -0.92 -25.81
CA GLU A 286 24.13 0.53 -25.92
C GLU A 286 22.82 1.19 -25.47
N LEU A 287 21.68 0.68 -25.93
CA LEU A 287 20.36 1.16 -25.52
C LEU A 287 20.13 0.97 -24.01
N TYR A 288 20.53 -0.20 -23.47
CA TYR A 288 20.45 -0.48 -22.04
C TYR A 288 21.28 0.50 -21.21
N GLN A 289 22.51 0.82 -21.64
CA GLN A 289 23.35 1.83 -20.97
C GLN A 289 22.75 3.24 -21.03
N ARG A 290 22.09 3.59 -22.14
CA ARG A 290 21.38 4.85 -22.33
C ARG A 290 20.05 4.93 -21.59
N ARG A 291 19.56 3.82 -21.02
CA ARG A 291 18.22 3.67 -20.42
C ARG A 291 17.10 3.97 -21.42
N CYS A 292 17.30 3.57 -22.67
CA CYS A 292 16.31 3.61 -23.74
C CYS A 292 15.77 2.19 -23.98
N TRP A 293 14.45 2.04 -24.07
CA TRP A 293 13.75 0.74 -24.05
C TRP A 293 13.07 0.43 -25.38
N ASP A 294 13.43 1.14 -26.45
CA ASP A 294 12.78 1.08 -27.77
C ASP A 294 13.01 -0.26 -28.49
N PHE A 295 13.90 -1.11 -27.98
CA PHE A 295 14.15 -2.44 -28.53
C PHE A 295 13.08 -3.48 -28.15
N PHE A 296 12.16 -3.15 -27.24
CA PHE A 296 11.03 -4.04 -26.94
C PHE A 296 9.99 -3.99 -28.08
N PRO A 297 9.45 -5.15 -28.50
CA PRO A 297 8.51 -5.23 -29.62
C PRO A 297 7.09 -4.86 -29.15
N VAL A 298 6.86 -3.59 -28.81
CA VAL A 298 5.55 -3.10 -28.33
C VAL A 298 4.62 -2.89 -29.53
N GLY A 299 3.46 -3.54 -29.53
CA GLY A 299 2.45 -3.43 -30.57
C GLY A 299 2.69 -4.30 -31.81
N GLU A 300 3.84 -4.95 -31.92
CA GLU A 300 4.22 -5.76 -33.07
C GLU A 300 4.89 -7.07 -32.63
N CYS A 301 4.80 -8.12 -33.44
CA CYS A 301 5.61 -9.31 -33.26
C CYS A 301 6.10 -9.84 -34.60
N PHE A 302 7.11 -10.72 -34.55
CA PHE A 302 7.74 -11.26 -35.76
C PHE A 302 6.72 -11.84 -36.76
N ARG A 303 5.68 -12.52 -36.24
CA ARG A 303 4.65 -13.12 -37.09
C ARG A 303 3.74 -12.09 -37.76
N THR A 304 3.30 -11.05 -37.03
CA THR A 304 2.42 -10.02 -37.64
C THR A 304 3.16 -9.24 -38.72
N GLN A 305 4.43 -8.89 -38.48
CA GLN A 305 5.27 -8.26 -39.51
C GLN A 305 5.46 -9.17 -40.73
N SER A 306 5.75 -10.47 -40.51
CA SER A 306 5.92 -11.43 -41.61
C SER A 306 4.65 -11.65 -42.43
N GLU A 307 3.47 -11.64 -41.79
CA GLU A 307 2.17 -11.76 -42.47
C GLU A 307 1.86 -10.51 -43.33
N GLU A 308 2.18 -9.31 -42.84
CA GLU A 308 2.04 -8.08 -43.61
C GLU A 308 2.96 -8.06 -44.84
N GLU A 309 4.22 -8.46 -44.68
CA GLU A 309 5.18 -8.56 -45.79
C GLU A 309 4.80 -9.64 -46.81
N ALA A 310 4.24 -10.77 -46.35
CA ALA A 310 3.79 -11.84 -47.23
C ALA A 310 2.49 -11.47 -47.98
N GLY A 311 1.57 -10.74 -47.34
CA GLY A 311 0.34 -10.24 -47.95
C GLY A 311 0.54 -9.02 -48.86
N ALA A 312 1.59 -8.23 -48.65
CA ALA A 312 1.92 -7.05 -49.45
C ALA A 312 2.66 -7.35 -50.76
N LYS A 313 3.04 -8.62 -51.03
CA LYS A 313 3.55 -9.01 -52.35
C LYS A 313 2.38 -8.99 -53.35
N PRO A 314 2.38 -8.11 -54.37
CA PRO A 314 1.37 -8.21 -55.41
C PRO A 314 1.49 -9.58 -56.07
N ALA A 315 0.36 -10.25 -56.26
CA ALA A 315 0.26 -11.41 -57.13
C ALA A 315 0.91 -11.02 -58.47
N LYS A 316 2.11 -11.55 -58.72
CA LYS A 316 2.73 -11.46 -60.03
C LYS A 316 1.96 -12.41 -60.94
N ASP A 317 0.99 -11.85 -61.65
CA ASP A 317 0.43 -12.44 -62.86
C ASP A 317 1.48 -12.50 -63.98
#